data_AF-A0A8S3R637-F1
#
_entry.id   AF-A0A8S3R637-F1
#
_cell.length_a   1.000
_cell.length_b   1.000
_cell.length_c   1.000
_cell.angle_alpha   90.00
_cell.angle_beta   90.00
_cell.angle_gamma   90.00
#
_symmetry.space_group_name_H-M   'P 1'
#
loop_
_entity.id
_entity.type
_entity.pdbx_description
1 polymer ?
#
loop_
_entity_poly.entity_id
_entity_poly.type
_entity_poly.pdbx_seq_one_letter_code
_entity_poly.pdbx_strand_id
1 'polypeptide(L)'
;MISKIRKCYHCSTTTLNQDYIFSSTMGCTCKRVFFITGLIIMELIDLGLDWDFFVEVNKTDQEKIQSETELKYLILAFAVVGTLTFILQLVAIYYDSKQNYSHLTYSITMSFISTWLEDIPQIILAIWVASISSDLISYVQYAKASYAILEALLHFGVTIWQLCCKKEKFKYKKNSDCLMALLVLDLIGGILLLGASVFLLIELRFDKYY
;
A
#
# COMPACT_ATOMS: atom_id res chain seq x y z
N MET A 1 2.65 15.25 32.93
CA MET A 1 2.40 15.66 31.53
C MET A 1 2.19 14.45 30.60
N ILE A 2 1.41 13.42 30.99
CA ILE A 2 1.03 12.29 30.12
C ILE A 2 -0.34 11.74 30.60
N SER A 3 -1.42 12.52 30.49
CA SER A 3 -2.78 12.03 30.79
C SER A 3 -3.86 12.52 29.82
N LYS A 4 -3.48 13.12 28.69
CA LYS A 4 -4.42 13.70 27.72
C LYS A 4 -4.20 13.19 26.29
N ILE A 5 -4.36 11.88 26.10
CA ILE A 5 -4.73 11.31 24.78
C ILE A 5 -5.77 10.20 25.06
N ARG A 6 -6.90 10.58 25.67
CA ARG A 6 -8.05 9.69 25.91
C ARG A 6 -9.24 10.20 25.12
N LYS A 7 -9.10 10.22 23.79
CA LYS A 7 -10.20 10.37 22.81
C LYS A 7 -9.82 9.63 21.53
N CYS A 8 -9.51 8.33 21.64
CA CYS A 8 -9.81 7.45 20.51
C CYS A 8 -11.30 7.15 20.61
N TYR A 9 -12.02 7.48 19.55
CA TYR A 9 -13.47 7.39 19.45
C TYR A 9 -14.02 6.10 20.05
N HIS A 10 -15.12 6.26 20.80
CA HIS A 10 -15.98 5.22 21.34
C HIS A 10 -16.17 4.07 20.33
N CYS A 11 -15.34 3.04 20.42
CA CYS A 11 -15.66 1.73 19.86
C CYS A 11 -16.44 1.02 20.97
N SER A 12 -17.76 1.07 20.87
CA SER A 12 -18.70 0.49 21.84
C SER A 12 -18.31 -0.94 22.19
N THR A 13 -17.76 -1.12 23.39
CA THR A 13 -17.70 -2.39 24.09
C THR A 13 -19.09 -2.69 24.63
N THR A 14 -19.84 -3.54 23.93
CA THR A 14 -20.94 -4.29 24.53
C THR A 14 -20.54 -5.76 24.51
N THR A 15 -19.85 -6.20 25.55
CA THR A 15 -19.79 -7.60 25.95
C THR A 15 -21.16 -7.98 26.51
N LEU A 16 -21.94 -8.80 25.80
CA LEU A 16 -22.84 -9.81 26.37
C LEU A 16 -23.65 -10.52 25.29
N ASN A 17 -23.61 -11.86 25.35
CA ASN A 17 -24.48 -12.86 24.75
C ASN A 17 -24.42 -13.14 23.24
N GLN A 18 -24.18 -14.43 22.97
CA GLN A 18 -24.05 -15.11 21.68
C GLN A 18 -25.33 -15.14 20.82
N ASP A 19 -26.42 -14.47 21.21
CA ASP A 19 -27.73 -14.59 20.56
C ASP A 19 -28.22 -13.33 19.81
N TYR A 20 -27.41 -12.26 19.73
CA TYR A 20 -27.73 -11.07 18.92
C TYR A 20 -27.10 -11.08 17.52
N ILE A 21 -26.72 -12.26 17.02
CA ILE A 21 -26.17 -12.47 15.67
C ILE A 21 -27.33 -12.52 14.65
N PHE A 22 -28.06 -11.43 14.45
CA PHE A 22 -28.79 -11.28 13.18
C PHE A 22 -29.24 -9.84 12.85
N SER A 23 -29.32 -8.94 13.82
CA SER A 23 -29.92 -7.61 13.57
C SER A 23 -28.95 -6.43 13.46
N SER A 24 -27.64 -6.64 13.68
CA SER A 24 -26.60 -5.60 13.53
C SER A 24 -25.66 -5.81 12.33
N THR A 25 -25.89 -6.86 11.54
CA THR A 25 -25.03 -7.27 10.43
C THR A 25 -25.17 -6.39 9.18
N MET A 26 -26.28 -5.65 8.99
CA MET A 26 -26.48 -4.86 7.76
C MET A 26 -25.56 -3.63 7.66
N GLY A 27 -25.27 -2.94 8.78
CA GLY A 27 -24.42 -1.74 8.80
C GLY A 27 -22.90 -2.01 8.73
N CYS A 28 -22.44 -3.14 9.28
CA CYS A 28 -21.03 -3.53 9.26
C CYS A 28 -20.61 -4.21 7.94
N THR A 29 -21.54 -4.90 7.27
CA THR A 29 -21.25 -5.58 6.00
C THR A 29 -21.06 -4.57 4.86
N CYS A 30 -21.88 -3.51 4.81
CA CYS A 30 -21.74 -2.47 3.79
C CYS A 30 -20.41 -1.71 3.92
N LYS A 31 -20.00 -1.35 5.15
CA LYS A 31 -18.69 -0.73 5.41
C LYS A 31 -17.50 -1.64 5.07
N ARG A 32 -17.65 -2.95 5.32
CA ARG A 32 -16.62 -3.95 5.01
C ARG A 32 -16.47 -4.15 3.50
N VAL A 33 -17.58 -4.31 2.78
CA VAL A 33 -17.58 -4.42 1.32
C VAL A 33 -16.99 -3.15 0.71
N PHE A 34 -17.41 -1.98 1.18
CA PHE A 34 -16.85 -0.70 0.72
C PHE A 34 -15.33 -0.61 0.94
N PHE A 35 -14.83 -1.02 2.11
CA PHE A 35 -13.39 -1.01 2.39
C PHE A 35 -12.61 -2.01 1.53
N ILE A 36 -13.11 -3.25 1.40
CA ILE A 36 -12.46 -4.28 0.57
C ILE A 36 -12.46 -3.87 -0.91
N THR A 37 -13.60 -3.38 -1.43
CA THR A 37 -13.69 -2.90 -2.80
C THR A 37 -12.78 -1.70 -3.02
N GLY A 38 -12.69 -0.78 -2.03
CA GLY A 38 -11.74 0.33 -2.06
C GLY A 38 -10.29 -0.13 -2.18
N LEU A 39 -9.87 -1.10 -1.35
CA LEU A 39 -8.52 -1.67 -1.43
C LEU A 39 -8.24 -2.32 -2.80
N ILE A 40 -9.18 -3.10 -3.33
CA ILE A 40 -9.01 -3.72 -4.65
C ILE A 40 -8.89 -2.67 -5.76
N ILE A 41 -9.70 -1.61 -5.72
CA ILE A 41 -9.63 -0.52 -6.71
C ILE A 41 -8.28 0.18 -6.63
N MET A 42 -7.81 0.44 -5.41
CA MET A 42 -6.51 1.05 -5.18
C MET A 42 -5.39 0.19 -5.80
N GLU A 43 -5.29 -1.07 -5.43
CA GLU A 43 -4.25 -1.98 -5.94
C GLU A 43 -4.33 -2.15 -7.47
N LEU A 44 -5.55 -2.12 -8.04
CA LEU A 44 -5.73 -2.17 -9.49
C LEU A 44 -5.23 -0.89 -10.19
N ILE A 45 -5.41 0.28 -9.58
CA ILE A 45 -4.89 1.55 -10.09
C ILE A 45 -3.36 1.53 -10.07
N ASP A 46 -2.75 1.08 -8.97
CA ASP A 46 -1.29 1.00 -8.86
C ASP A 46 -0.69 0.07 -9.91
N LEU A 47 -1.26 -1.12 -10.07
CA LEU A 47 -0.88 -2.06 -11.12
C LEU A 47 -1.03 -1.44 -12.52
N GLY A 48 -2.09 -0.67 -12.76
CA GLY A 48 -2.27 0.07 -14.01
C GLY A 48 -1.14 1.07 -14.25
N LEU A 49 -0.77 1.86 -13.24
CA LEU A 49 0.33 2.83 -13.30
C LEU A 49 1.69 2.17 -13.52
N ASP A 50 1.90 0.99 -12.96
CA ASP A 50 3.09 0.16 -13.19
C ASP A 50 3.26 -0.24 -14.65
N TRP A 51 2.19 -0.75 -15.26
CA TRP A 51 2.18 -1.12 -16.67
C TRP A 51 2.26 0.10 -17.59
N ASP A 52 1.57 1.18 -17.26
CA ASP A 52 1.66 2.45 -18.00
C ASP A 52 3.08 3.01 -17.97
N PHE A 53 3.75 2.93 -16.81
CA PHE A 53 5.15 3.36 -16.66
C PHE A 53 6.08 2.54 -17.55
N PHE A 54 5.92 1.20 -17.57
CA PHE A 54 6.67 0.35 -18.50
C PHE A 54 6.42 0.72 -19.96
N VAL A 55 5.16 0.90 -20.35
CA VAL A 55 4.77 1.23 -21.72
C VAL A 55 5.37 2.57 -22.16
N GLU A 56 5.35 3.58 -21.29
CA GLU A 56 5.89 4.90 -21.57
C GLU A 56 7.42 4.88 -21.70
N VAL A 57 8.11 4.22 -20.77
CA VAL A 57 9.58 4.03 -20.82
C VAL A 57 9.98 3.24 -22.08
N ASN A 58 9.20 2.23 -22.45
CA ASN A 58 9.52 1.41 -23.62
C ASN A 58 9.32 2.16 -24.94
N LYS A 59 8.30 3.01 -25.03
CA LYS A 59 8.00 3.86 -26.20
C LYS A 59 8.89 5.11 -26.29
N THR A 60 9.63 5.43 -25.23
CA THR A 60 10.47 6.63 -25.21
C THR A 60 11.70 6.43 -26.09
N ASP A 61 11.90 7.35 -27.03
CA ASP A 61 13.02 7.37 -27.99
C ASP A 61 14.26 8.14 -27.49
N GLN A 62 14.33 8.43 -26.19
CA GLN A 62 15.50 9.10 -25.61
C GLN A 62 16.71 8.17 -25.62
N GLU A 63 17.81 8.61 -26.25
CA GLU A 63 19.03 7.84 -26.47
C GLU A 63 19.58 7.23 -25.17
N LYS A 64 19.59 7.99 -24.06
CA LYS A 64 20.02 7.52 -22.74
C LYS A 64 19.15 6.40 -22.17
N ILE A 65 17.85 6.42 -22.43
CA ILE A 65 16.91 5.38 -21.97
C ILE A 65 16.98 4.16 -22.89
N GLN A 66 17.24 4.37 -24.18
CA GLN A 66 17.45 3.27 -25.13
C GLN A 66 18.75 2.50 -24.86
N SER A 67 19.82 3.19 -24.44
CA SER A 67 21.07 2.53 -24.04
C SER A 67 20.92 1.70 -22.76
N GLU A 68 19.97 2.03 -21.88
CA GLU A 68 19.72 1.35 -20.61
C GLU A 68 18.67 0.23 -20.78
N THR A 69 18.99 -0.77 -21.59
CA THR A 69 18.06 -1.89 -21.85
C THR A 69 17.74 -2.68 -20.57
N GLU A 70 18.69 -2.79 -19.64
CA GLU A 70 18.50 -3.45 -18.35
C GLU A 70 17.42 -2.76 -17.50
N LEU A 71 17.37 -1.43 -17.53
CA LEU A 71 16.37 -0.64 -16.82
C LEU A 71 14.94 -0.96 -17.31
N LYS A 72 14.75 -1.09 -18.63
CA LYS A 72 13.46 -1.48 -19.21
C LYS A 72 13.02 -2.86 -18.74
N TYR A 73 13.95 -3.82 -18.68
CA TYR A 73 13.66 -5.17 -18.19
C TYR A 73 13.40 -5.22 -16.69
N LEU A 74 14.09 -4.40 -15.89
CA LEU A 74 13.80 -4.28 -14.46
C LEU A 74 12.40 -3.74 -14.21
N ILE A 75 12.01 -2.67 -14.92
CA ILE A 75 10.65 -2.09 -14.80
C ILE A 75 9.59 -3.13 -15.19
N LEU A 76 9.80 -3.87 -16.28
CA LEU A 76 8.92 -4.97 -16.66
C LEU A 76 8.86 -6.07 -15.60
N ALA A 77 10.01 -6.48 -15.07
CA ALA A 77 10.07 -7.53 -14.06
C ALA A 77 9.28 -7.16 -12.81
N PHE A 78 9.41 -5.91 -12.33
CA PHE A 78 8.64 -5.44 -11.18
C PHE A 78 7.14 -5.26 -11.49
N ALA A 79 6.74 -4.85 -12.70
CA ALA A 79 5.33 -4.83 -13.09
C ALA A 79 4.71 -6.24 -13.15
N VAL A 80 5.50 -7.25 -13.55
CA VAL A 80 5.09 -8.67 -13.50
C VAL A 80 4.99 -9.15 -12.06
N VAL A 81 5.97 -8.81 -11.20
CA VAL A 81 5.89 -9.10 -9.76
C VAL A 81 4.64 -8.47 -9.16
N GLY A 82 4.33 -7.22 -9.51
CA GLY A 82 3.12 -6.52 -9.08
C GLY A 82 1.83 -7.20 -9.49
N THR A 83 1.80 -7.73 -10.71
CA THR A 83 0.66 -8.54 -11.17
C THR A 83 0.48 -9.80 -10.31
N LEU A 84 1.58 -10.46 -9.92
CA LEU A 84 1.54 -11.66 -9.08
C LEU A 84 1.14 -11.34 -7.64
N THR A 85 1.67 -10.28 -7.04
CA THR A 85 1.31 -9.82 -5.69
C THR A 85 -0.16 -9.42 -5.65
N PHE A 86 -0.66 -8.69 -6.64
CA PHE A 86 -2.09 -8.36 -6.77
C PHE A 86 -2.99 -9.61 -6.79
N ILE A 87 -2.65 -10.64 -7.57
CA ILE A 87 -3.43 -11.89 -7.60
C ILE A 87 -3.41 -12.57 -6.22
N LEU A 88 -2.25 -12.62 -5.57
CA LEU A 88 -2.12 -13.18 -4.23
C LEU A 88 -2.90 -12.36 -3.18
N GLN A 89 -2.95 -11.04 -3.32
CA GLN A 89 -3.73 -10.13 -2.49
C GLN A 89 -5.23 -10.41 -2.62
N LEU A 90 -5.74 -10.61 -3.84
CA LEU A 90 -7.13 -11.02 -4.07
C LEU A 90 -7.45 -12.36 -3.40
N VAL A 91 -6.54 -13.33 -3.49
CA VAL A 91 -6.67 -14.63 -2.83
C VAL A 91 -6.67 -14.46 -1.30
N ALA A 92 -5.79 -13.64 -0.74
CA ALA A 92 -5.73 -13.34 0.69
C ALA A 92 -7.02 -12.68 1.18
N ILE A 93 -7.52 -11.67 0.47
CA ILE A 93 -8.79 -11.00 0.75
C ILE A 93 -9.95 -12.02 0.72
N TYR A 94 -9.97 -12.92 -0.25
CA TYR A 94 -10.98 -13.97 -0.32
C TYR A 94 -10.93 -14.91 0.89
N TYR A 95 -9.75 -15.34 1.33
CA TYR A 95 -9.60 -16.16 2.54
C TYR A 95 -10.01 -15.39 3.81
N ASP A 96 -9.60 -14.13 3.94
CA ASP A 96 -9.99 -13.25 5.05
C ASP A 96 -11.51 -12.96 5.06
N SER A 97 -12.16 -13.00 3.90
CA SER A 97 -13.62 -12.87 3.79
C SER A 97 -14.36 -14.08 4.38
N LYS A 98 -13.79 -15.29 4.25
CA LYS A 98 -14.35 -16.55 4.72
C LYS A 98 -14.10 -16.83 6.20
N GLN A 99 -13.01 -16.33 6.76
CA GLN A 99 -12.72 -16.52 8.19
C GLN A 99 -13.51 -15.52 9.04
N ASN A 100 -14.16 -16.02 10.10
CA ASN A 100 -14.89 -15.19 11.06
C ASN A 100 -13.92 -14.31 11.88
N TYR A 101 -13.72 -13.08 11.39
CA TYR A 101 -13.59 -11.82 12.14
C TYR A 101 -12.43 -11.58 13.12
N SER A 102 -11.37 -12.39 13.19
CA SER A 102 -10.30 -12.09 14.18
C SER A 102 -8.86 -12.03 13.69
N HIS A 103 -8.56 -12.46 12.46
CA HIS A 103 -7.18 -12.50 11.96
C HIS A 103 -7.13 -12.02 10.52
N LEU A 104 -7.13 -10.68 10.33
CA LEU A 104 -6.78 -10.04 9.05
C LEU A 104 -5.27 -10.19 8.76
N THR A 105 -4.69 -11.34 9.07
CA THR A 105 -3.25 -11.55 9.09
C THR A 105 -2.73 -11.72 7.68
N TYR A 106 -3.50 -12.37 6.80
CA TYR A 106 -3.09 -12.61 5.41
C TYR A 106 -3.06 -11.31 4.61
N SER A 107 -4.10 -10.47 4.69
CA SER A 107 -4.12 -9.18 4.02
C SER A 107 -3.01 -8.23 4.51
N ILE A 108 -2.67 -8.23 5.81
CA ILE A 108 -1.54 -7.43 6.34
C ILE A 108 -0.21 -7.95 5.82
N THR A 109 0.00 -9.27 5.82
CA THR A 109 1.25 -9.85 5.30
C THR A 109 1.40 -9.59 3.80
N MET A 110 0.31 -9.68 3.04
CA MET A 110 0.37 -9.42 1.60
C MET A 110 0.56 -7.93 1.29
N SER A 111 -0.08 -7.02 2.03
CA SER A 111 0.18 -5.58 1.95
C SER A 111 1.65 -5.24 2.24
N PHE A 112 2.23 -5.83 3.29
CA PHE A 112 3.65 -5.73 3.57
C PHE A 112 4.51 -6.25 2.39
N ILE A 113 4.14 -7.39 1.81
CA ILE A 113 4.87 -7.97 0.68
C ILE A 113 4.82 -7.06 -0.56
N SER A 114 3.66 -6.49 -0.92
CA SER A 114 3.56 -5.52 -2.02
C SER A 114 4.48 -4.35 -1.77
N THR A 115 4.36 -3.64 -0.64
CA THR A 115 5.16 -2.43 -0.43
C THR A 115 6.66 -2.66 -0.53
N TRP A 116 7.17 -3.79 -0.04
CA TRP A 116 8.61 -4.06 -0.06
C TRP A 116 9.12 -4.68 -1.37
N LEU A 117 8.30 -5.47 -2.07
CA LEU A 117 8.73 -6.17 -3.29
C LEU A 117 8.29 -5.49 -4.59
N GLU A 118 7.31 -4.58 -4.53
CA GLU A 118 6.67 -3.93 -5.67
C GLU A 118 6.85 -2.42 -5.57
N ASP A 119 6.15 -1.73 -4.65
CA ASP A 119 6.03 -0.27 -4.64
C ASP A 119 7.39 0.42 -4.46
N ILE A 120 8.20 -0.02 -3.49
CA ILE A 120 9.51 0.57 -3.20
C ILE A 120 10.47 0.40 -4.40
N PRO A 121 10.67 -0.81 -4.95
CA PRO A 121 11.46 -0.96 -6.17
C PRO A 121 10.94 -0.13 -7.36
N GLN A 122 9.62 -0.11 -7.56
CA GLN A 122 8.99 0.64 -8.65
C GLN A 122 9.20 2.16 -8.56
N ILE A 123 9.07 2.74 -7.35
CA ILE A 123 9.32 4.17 -7.15
C ILE A 123 10.81 4.51 -7.31
N ILE A 124 11.72 3.61 -6.89
CA ILE A 124 13.17 3.78 -7.09
C ILE A 124 13.51 3.77 -8.59
N LEU A 125 12.93 2.85 -9.35
CA LEU A 125 13.11 2.82 -10.81
C LEU A 125 12.52 4.07 -11.46
N ALA A 126 11.38 4.58 -10.98
CA ALA A 126 10.82 5.83 -11.44
C ALA A 126 11.75 7.03 -11.19
N ILE A 127 12.41 7.09 -10.02
CA ILE A 127 13.44 8.09 -9.71
C ILE A 127 14.64 7.96 -10.67
N TRP A 128 15.12 6.74 -10.91
CA TRP A 128 16.23 6.53 -11.83
C TRP A 128 15.86 7.02 -13.23
N VAL A 129 14.68 6.63 -13.75
CA VAL A 129 14.19 7.11 -15.05
C VAL A 129 14.10 8.63 -15.08
N ALA A 130 13.54 9.27 -14.04
CA ALA A 130 13.46 10.73 -13.96
C ALA A 130 14.85 11.37 -14.08
N SER A 131 15.84 10.88 -13.32
CA SER A 131 17.21 11.44 -13.32
C SER A 131 17.95 11.36 -14.66
N ILE A 132 17.53 10.46 -15.57
CA ILE A 132 18.17 10.28 -16.88
C ILE A 132 17.32 10.80 -18.05
N SER A 133 16.03 11.09 -17.80
CA SER A 133 15.06 11.54 -18.80
C SER A 133 14.93 13.05 -18.80
N SER A 134 14.91 13.69 -19.98
CA SER A 134 14.86 15.15 -20.04
C SER A 134 13.48 15.78 -20.19
N ASP A 135 12.42 15.06 -20.58
CA ASP A 135 11.13 15.73 -20.92
C ASP A 135 9.86 14.85 -20.99
N LEU A 136 9.95 13.55 -21.36
CA LEU A 136 8.75 12.83 -21.81
C LEU A 136 7.95 12.05 -20.74
N ILE A 137 8.58 11.57 -19.66
CA ILE A 137 8.00 10.51 -18.79
C ILE A 137 7.24 11.10 -17.58
N SER A 138 7.06 12.42 -17.56
CA SER A 138 6.65 13.12 -16.35
C SER A 138 5.23 12.81 -15.87
N TYR A 139 4.26 12.57 -16.77
CA TYR A 139 2.86 12.43 -16.36
C TYR A 139 2.59 11.14 -15.57
N VAL A 140 3.05 9.98 -16.05
CA VAL A 140 2.86 8.71 -15.33
C VAL A 140 3.67 8.72 -14.04
N GLN A 141 4.87 9.31 -14.03
CA GLN A 141 5.65 9.46 -12.80
C GLN A 141 4.98 10.37 -11.77
N TYR A 142 4.34 11.47 -12.19
CA TYR A 142 3.52 12.31 -11.29
C TYR A 142 2.33 11.54 -10.73
N ALA A 143 1.61 10.78 -11.56
CA ALA A 143 0.49 9.97 -11.13
C ALA A 143 0.92 8.92 -10.12
N LYS A 144 2.01 8.19 -10.41
CA LYS A 144 2.61 7.17 -9.56
C LYS A 144 3.05 7.73 -8.21
N ALA A 145 3.80 8.83 -8.21
CA ALA A 145 4.23 9.47 -6.96
C ALA A 145 3.04 9.98 -6.12
N SER A 146 2.03 10.57 -6.76
CA SER A 146 0.83 11.05 -6.08
C SER A 146 0.04 9.90 -5.46
N TYR A 147 -0.02 8.78 -6.18
CA TYR A 147 -0.72 7.58 -5.77
C TYR A 147 0.01 6.88 -4.61
N ALA A 148 1.32 6.70 -4.71
CA ALA A 148 2.15 6.16 -3.64
C ALA A 148 2.09 6.98 -2.33
N ILE A 149 1.97 8.32 -2.43
CA ILE A 149 1.70 9.19 -1.26
C ILE A 149 0.33 8.88 -0.66
N LEU A 150 -0.72 8.78 -1.49
CA LEU A 150 -2.08 8.49 -1.03
C LEU A 150 -2.13 7.13 -0.33
N GLU A 151 -1.51 6.13 -0.92
CA GLU A 151 -1.42 4.77 -0.36
C GLU A 151 -0.67 4.74 0.97
N ALA A 152 0.51 5.36 1.06
CA ALA A 152 1.26 5.45 2.31
C ALA A 152 0.41 6.10 3.43
N LEU A 153 -0.37 7.14 3.13
CA LEU A 153 -1.27 7.79 4.09
C LEU A 153 -2.41 6.86 4.53
N LEU A 154 -2.99 6.09 3.62
CA LEU A 154 -4.03 5.10 3.95
C LEU A 154 -3.46 3.98 4.83
N HIS A 155 -2.28 3.44 4.50
CA HIS A 155 -1.58 2.44 5.30
C HIS A 155 -1.28 2.96 6.70
N PHE A 156 -0.81 4.21 6.85
CA PHE A 156 -0.65 4.81 8.18
C PHE A 156 -1.96 4.87 8.95
N GLY A 157 -3.05 5.30 8.31
CA GLY A 157 -4.36 5.34 8.93
C GLY A 157 -4.83 3.97 9.43
N VAL A 158 -4.68 2.93 8.60
CA VAL A 158 -5.07 1.56 8.91
C VAL A 158 -4.18 0.98 10.01
N THR A 159 -2.86 1.09 9.89
CA THR A 159 -1.90 0.54 10.85
C THR A 159 -2.05 1.21 12.22
N ILE A 160 -2.20 2.54 12.29
CA ILE A 160 -2.47 3.25 13.55
C ILE A 160 -3.81 2.83 14.15
N TRP A 161 -4.87 2.74 13.34
CA TRP A 161 -6.17 2.28 13.80
C TRP A 161 -6.08 0.88 14.41
N GLN A 162 -5.38 -0.03 13.75
CA GLN A 162 -5.18 -1.39 14.25
C GLN A 162 -4.35 -1.45 15.53
N LEU A 163 -3.26 -0.68 15.62
CA LEU A 163 -2.43 -0.60 16.83
C LEU A 163 -3.23 -0.04 18.02
N CYS A 164 -4.08 0.97 17.80
CA CYS A 164 -4.95 1.53 18.82
C CYS A 164 -6.07 0.56 19.23
N CYS A 165 -6.76 -0.07 18.29
CA CYS A 165 -7.90 -0.95 18.57
C CYS A 165 -7.49 -2.32 19.12
N LYS A 166 -6.32 -2.86 18.76
CA LYS A 166 -5.89 -4.19 19.22
C LYS A 166 -5.09 -4.15 20.54
N LYS A 167 -4.75 -2.97 21.06
CA LYS A 167 -4.01 -2.80 22.33
C LYS A 167 -4.69 -3.46 23.54
N GLU A 168 -6.01 -3.67 23.50
CA GLU A 168 -6.77 -4.35 24.55
C GLU A 168 -6.84 -5.88 24.39
N LYS A 169 -6.65 -6.43 23.18
CA LYS A 169 -6.80 -7.88 22.90
C LYS A 169 -5.48 -8.65 22.84
N PHE A 170 -4.33 -7.96 22.74
CA PHE A 170 -3.01 -8.60 22.60
C PHE A 170 -2.38 -9.13 23.89
N LYS A 171 -2.97 -8.89 25.07
CA LYS A 171 -2.41 -9.34 26.36
C LYS A 171 -2.36 -10.87 26.57
N TYR A 172 -2.90 -11.70 25.67
CA TYR A 172 -3.14 -13.12 25.93
C TYR A 172 -2.70 -14.12 24.84
N LYS A 173 -1.96 -13.72 23.78
CA LYS A 173 -1.62 -14.67 22.69
C LYS A 173 -0.12 -14.70 22.36
N LYS A 174 0.48 -15.89 22.52
CA LYS A 174 1.90 -16.27 22.36
C LYS A 174 2.55 -15.98 20.99
N ASN A 175 1.83 -15.36 20.04
CA ASN A 175 2.30 -15.03 18.68
C ASN A 175 2.21 -13.51 18.38
N SER A 176 2.12 -12.66 19.41
CA SER A 176 1.97 -11.21 19.28
C SER A 176 3.18 -10.50 18.67
N ASP A 177 4.38 -11.04 18.89
CA ASP A 177 5.62 -10.31 18.64
C ASP A 177 5.95 -10.25 17.15
N CYS A 178 5.69 -11.34 16.42
CA CYS A 178 5.85 -11.38 14.96
C CYS A 178 4.89 -10.42 14.25
N LEU A 179 3.63 -10.35 14.70
CA LEU A 179 2.66 -9.42 14.10
C LEU A 179 3.01 -7.96 14.42
N MET A 180 3.46 -7.67 15.65
CA MET A 180 3.93 -6.33 15.99
C MET A 180 5.15 -5.94 15.16
N ALA A 181 6.10 -6.86 14.96
CA ALA A 181 7.25 -6.63 14.09
C ALA A 181 6.81 -6.34 12.64
N LEU A 182 5.86 -7.11 12.11
CA LEU A 182 5.31 -6.91 10.76
C LEU A 182 4.67 -5.52 10.62
N LEU A 183 3.84 -5.09 11.57
CA LEU A 183 3.20 -3.77 11.56
C LEU A 183 4.23 -2.63 11.68
N VAL A 184 5.32 -2.83 12.42
CA VAL A 184 6.40 -1.84 12.53
C VAL A 184 7.21 -1.76 11.25
N LEU A 185 7.52 -2.90 10.62
CA LEU A 185 8.23 -2.92 9.34
C LEU A 185 7.39 -2.36 8.20
N ASP A 186 6.09 -2.61 8.21
CA ASP A 186 5.11 -2.01 7.30
C ASP A 186 5.09 -0.47 7.44
N LEU A 187 5.08 0.03 8.69
CA LEU A 187 5.20 1.46 8.97
C LEU A 187 6.51 2.05 8.41
N ILE A 188 7.63 1.35 8.56
CA ILE A 188 8.92 1.78 8.02
C ILE A 188 8.87 1.82 6.49
N GLY A 189 8.31 0.79 5.86
CA GLY A 189 8.09 0.73 4.42
C GLY A 189 7.29 1.93 3.91
N GLY A 190 6.16 2.24 4.56
CA GLY A 190 5.34 3.41 4.22
C GLY A 190 6.07 4.75 4.35
N ILE A 191 6.95 4.90 5.36
CA ILE A 191 7.77 6.12 5.51
C ILE A 191 8.80 6.24 4.37
N LEU A 192 9.44 5.14 4.02
CA LEU A 192 10.41 5.10 2.91
C LEU A 192 9.72 5.39 1.58
N LEU A 193 8.57 4.76 1.32
CA LEU A 193 7.76 4.98 0.12
C LEU A 193 7.32 6.45 0.02
N LEU A 194 6.83 7.04 1.12
CA LEU A 194 6.46 8.45 1.18
C LEU A 194 7.66 9.36 0.87
N GLY A 195 8.82 9.10 1.49
CA GLY A 195 10.04 9.86 1.26
C GLY A 195 10.51 9.78 -0.19
N ALA A 196 10.55 8.58 -0.77
CA ALA A 196 10.93 8.36 -2.16
C ALA A 196 9.96 9.03 -3.14
N SER A 197 8.65 8.97 -2.86
CA SER A 197 7.63 9.61 -3.69
C SER A 197 7.73 11.14 -3.67
N VAL A 198 7.95 11.73 -2.49
CA VAL A 198 8.20 13.18 -2.37
C VAL A 198 9.48 13.56 -3.10
N PHE A 199 10.54 12.77 -2.98
CA PHE A 199 11.79 12.99 -3.71
C PHE A 199 11.57 12.96 -5.23
N LEU A 200 10.83 11.96 -5.74
CA LEU A 200 10.47 11.88 -7.16
C LEU A 200 9.72 13.13 -7.62
N LEU A 201 8.73 13.61 -6.85
CA LEU A 201 8.00 14.84 -7.19
C LEU A 201 8.90 16.09 -7.21
N ILE A 202 9.90 16.14 -6.33
CA ILE A 202 10.87 17.23 -6.29
C ILE A 202 11.74 17.19 -7.56
N GLU A 203 12.26 16.02 -7.91
CA GLU A 203 13.09 15.83 -9.12
C GLU A 203 12.33 16.24 -10.38
N LEU A 204 11.11 15.71 -10.56
CA LEU A 204 10.23 16.05 -11.68
C LEU A 204 9.89 17.54 -11.76
N ARG A 205 9.86 18.24 -10.61
CA ARG A 205 9.60 19.67 -10.58
C ARG A 205 10.82 20.46 -11.01
N PHE A 206 12.03 20.05 -10.63
CA PHE A 206 13.26 20.74 -11.01
C PHE A 206 13.57 20.61 -12.50
N ASP A 207 13.26 19.46 -13.11
CA ASP A 207 13.44 19.27 -14.56
C ASP A 207 12.61 20.23 -15.41
N LYS A 208 11.46 20.71 -14.92
CA LYS A 208 10.63 21.69 -15.66
C LYS A 208 11.20 23.11 -15.71
N TYR A 209 12.25 23.42 -14.94
CA TYR A 209 12.80 24.78 -14.84
C TYR A 209 14.17 24.96 -15.51
N TYR A 210 14.74 23.90 -16.08
CA TYR A 210 16.02 23.91 -16.81
C TYR A 210 15.82 23.52 -18.27
#